data_AF-A0AAE2SYQ3-F1
#
_entry.id   AF-A0AAE2SYQ3-F1
#
_cell.length_a   1.000
_cell.length_b   1.000
_cell.length_c   1.000
_cell.angle_alpha   90.00
_cell.angle_beta   90.00
_cell.angle_gamma   90.00
#
_symmetry.space_group_name_H-M   'P 1'
#
loop_
_entity.id
_entity.type
_entity.pdbx_description
1 polymer ?
#
loop_
_entity_poly.entity_id
_entity_poly.type
_entity_poly.pdbx_seq_one_letter_code
_entity_poly.pdbx_strand_id
1 'polypeptide(L)'
;MPNIIYLPSALGAIKTHLLHDVDNDTRTYPYAAPSAIASITGEPLSRVRDAVRLVRFGAGWVHRSRSPIINYMSDTDIEETMRALGYVGAWNDVAGCPTLAAYLKHRTGIQKSHPCIVFLTTHCVAISGDLFCGPANNGVMIDIDRAPGRRKRVNGVFVVTHRITAAHIPSKAPSRKKPDHRTAEEKRMIKERDRLFREAVKAETGATRIMVTSTEVFIIRPADTGWTWCGARDSVVDSLLKLQEHGWIGGNTDEAAAYRATMGY
;
A
#
# COMPACT_ATOMS: atom_id res chain seq x y z
N MET A 1 -9.75 -8.35 48.64
CA MET A 1 -9.56 -8.50 47.19
C MET A 1 -8.12 -8.10 46.89
N PRO A 2 -7.30 -8.94 46.24
CA PRO A 2 -5.90 -8.60 46.02
C PRO A 2 -5.80 -7.50 44.97
N ASN A 3 -5.13 -6.40 45.34
CA ASN A 3 -4.69 -5.37 44.41
C ASN A 3 -3.68 -6.00 43.45
N ILE A 4 -4.11 -6.28 42.23
CA ILE A 4 -3.20 -6.63 41.13
C ILE A 4 -2.53 -5.32 40.71
N ILE A 5 -1.33 -5.09 41.25
CA ILE A 5 -0.41 -4.09 40.71
C ILE A 5 0.00 -4.61 39.34
N TYR A 6 -0.52 -3.98 38.28
CA TYR A 6 -0.04 -4.20 36.90
C TYR A 6 1.40 -3.69 36.83
N LEU A 7 2.36 -4.59 37.04
CA LEU A 7 3.76 -4.32 36.71
C LEU A 7 3.85 -4.07 35.19
N PRO A 8 4.45 -2.94 34.73
CA PRO A 8 4.61 -2.63 33.31
C PRO A 8 5.74 -3.47 32.70
N SER A 9 5.64 -4.79 32.79
CA SER A 9 6.65 -5.75 32.35
C SER A 9 6.20 -6.43 31.06
N ALA A 10 5.90 -5.66 30.01
CA ALA A 10 5.76 -6.16 28.63
C ALA A 10 5.76 -5.06 27.55
N LEU A 11 6.33 -3.87 27.81
CA LEU A 11 6.62 -2.96 26.69
C LEU A 11 7.79 -3.57 25.91
N GLY A 12 7.48 -4.32 24.86
CA GLY A 12 8.49 -4.95 24.00
C GLY A 12 9.47 -3.90 23.47
N ALA A 13 10.76 -4.23 23.48
CA ALA A 13 11.79 -3.41 22.85
C ALA A 13 11.48 -3.17 21.36
N ILE A 14 12.02 -2.09 20.80
CA ILE A 14 11.93 -1.87 19.36
C ILE A 14 12.61 -3.03 18.65
N LYS A 15 11.90 -3.61 17.69
CA LYS A 15 12.46 -4.58 16.77
C LYS A 15 13.23 -3.82 15.69
N THR A 16 14.54 -3.78 15.84
CA THR A 16 15.47 -3.26 14.83
C THR A 16 15.57 -4.21 13.65
N HIS A 17 15.93 -3.72 12.46
CA HIS A 17 16.06 -4.52 11.24
C HIS A 17 14.80 -5.30 10.87
N LEU A 18 13.63 -4.77 11.21
CA LEU A 18 12.34 -5.40 10.95
C LEU A 18 11.38 -4.39 10.34
N LEU A 19 10.74 -4.83 9.27
CA LEU A 19 9.53 -4.25 8.72
C LEU A 19 8.51 -5.37 8.46
N HIS A 20 7.27 -4.98 8.30
CA HIS A 20 6.16 -5.85 7.94
C HIS A 20 5.68 -5.53 6.53
N ASP A 21 5.19 -6.55 5.83
CA ASP A 21 4.31 -6.32 4.68
C ASP A 21 3.07 -5.56 5.14
N VAL A 22 2.64 -4.59 4.34
CA VAL A 22 1.46 -3.78 4.63
C VAL A 22 0.21 -4.61 4.37
N ASP A 23 -0.52 -4.93 5.44
CA ASP A 23 -1.85 -5.51 5.34
C ASP A 23 -2.89 -4.42 5.00
N ASN A 24 -3.25 -4.33 3.72
CA ASN A 24 -4.36 -3.49 3.27
C ASN A 24 -5.69 -4.23 3.35
N ASP A 25 -6.23 -4.30 4.57
CA ASP A 25 -7.56 -4.84 4.88
C ASP A 25 -8.73 -3.91 4.49
N THR A 26 -8.43 -2.78 3.83
CA THR A 26 -9.39 -1.78 3.38
C THR A 26 -9.63 -1.84 1.87
N ARG A 27 -10.73 -1.24 1.40
CA ARG A 27 -11.04 -1.12 -0.05
C ARG A 27 -10.36 0.07 -0.74
N THR A 28 -9.68 0.91 0.03
CA THR A 28 -9.11 2.18 -0.44
C THR A 28 -7.61 2.06 -0.68
N TYR A 29 -7.08 2.97 -1.50
CA TYR A 29 -5.67 3.03 -1.83
C TYR A 29 -4.77 3.15 -0.58
N PRO A 30 -3.67 2.38 -0.47
CA PRO A 30 -2.73 2.48 0.63
C PRO A 30 -1.86 3.75 0.45
N TYR A 31 -2.29 4.87 1.02
CA TYR A 31 -1.52 6.11 1.01
C TYR A 31 -0.17 5.93 1.71
N ALA A 32 0.82 6.74 1.30
CA ALA A 32 2.22 6.57 1.67
C ALA A 32 2.47 6.53 3.19
N ALA A 33 2.01 7.55 3.91
CA ALA A 33 2.22 7.65 5.36
C ALA A 33 1.53 6.52 6.15
N PRO A 34 0.24 6.20 5.93
CA PRO A 34 -0.37 5.03 6.56
C PRO A 34 0.35 3.72 6.24
N SER A 35 0.88 3.57 5.03
CA SER A 35 1.61 2.36 4.62
C SER A 35 2.96 2.24 5.33
N ALA A 36 3.70 3.34 5.46
CA ALA A 36 4.95 3.37 6.21
C ALA A 36 4.73 3.03 7.69
N ILE A 37 3.68 3.62 8.30
CA ILE A 37 3.30 3.32 9.68
C ILE A 37 2.88 1.86 9.83
N ALA A 38 2.02 1.34 8.95
CA ALA A 38 1.60 -0.06 8.96
C ALA A 38 2.80 -1.02 8.85
N SER A 39 3.75 -0.71 7.98
CA SER A 39 4.96 -1.52 7.81
C SER A 39 5.86 -1.53 9.06
N ILE A 40 5.99 -0.41 9.76
CA ILE A 40 6.78 -0.34 10.99
C ILE A 40 6.06 -1.01 12.16
N THR A 41 4.74 -0.82 12.26
CA THR A 41 3.96 -1.27 13.41
C THR A 41 3.44 -2.69 13.30
N GLY A 42 3.34 -3.23 12.08
CA GLY A 42 2.67 -4.49 11.79
C GLY A 42 1.13 -4.42 11.89
N GLU A 43 0.58 -3.23 12.13
CA GLU A 43 -0.86 -3.03 12.25
C GLU A 43 -1.52 -2.97 10.86
N PRO A 44 -2.76 -3.50 10.70
CA PRO A 44 -3.49 -3.38 9.45
C PRO A 44 -3.83 -1.91 9.15
N LEU A 45 -3.96 -1.59 7.86
CA LEU A 45 -4.21 -0.20 7.43
C LEU A 45 -5.49 0.40 7.99
N SER A 46 -6.53 -0.40 8.27
CA SER A 46 -7.73 0.05 8.96
C SER A 46 -7.41 0.66 10.33
N ARG A 47 -6.63 -0.05 11.14
CA ARG A 47 -6.24 0.35 12.50
C ARG A 47 -5.31 1.54 12.50
N VAL A 48 -4.34 1.58 11.58
CA VAL A 48 -3.49 2.77 11.39
C VAL A 48 -4.34 3.99 11.09
N ARG A 49 -5.31 3.90 10.18
CA ARG A 49 -6.16 5.04 9.84
C ARG A 49 -7.12 5.44 10.95
N ASP A 50 -7.58 4.49 11.75
CA ASP A 50 -8.38 4.79 12.94
C ASP A 50 -7.54 5.53 13.98
N ALA A 51 -6.25 5.21 14.12
CA ALA A 51 -5.32 6.00 14.92
C ALA A 51 -5.13 7.42 14.36
N VAL A 52 -4.98 7.58 13.04
CA VAL A 52 -4.93 8.91 12.42
C VAL A 52 -6.22 9.69 12.68
N ARG A 53 -7.38 9.03 12.63
CA ARG A 53 -8.66 9.68 12.92
C ARG A 53 -8.80 10.08 14.37
N LEU A 54 -8.30 9.26 15.29
CA LEU A 54 -8.23 9.60 16.71
C LEU A 54 -7.40 10.88 16.92
N VAL A 55 -6.21 10.94 16.32
CA VAL A 55 -5.30 12.09 16.40
C VAL A 55 -5.96 13.36 15.86
N ARG A 56 -6.53 13.29 14.64
CA ARG A 56 -7.05 14.48 13.95
C ARG A 56 -8.43 14.96 14.39
N PHE A 57 -9.29 14.02 14.76
CA PHE A 57 -10.72 14.30 14.95
C PHE A 57 -11.21 13.94 16.35
N GLY A 58 -10.31 13.47 17.23
CA GLY A 58 -10.64 12.97 18.55
C GLY A 58 -11.43 11.66 18.53
N ALA A 59 -11.61 11.04 19.70
CA ALA A 59 -12.30 9.75 19.83
C ALA A 59 -13.74 9.77 19.29
N GLY A 60 -14.39 10.94 19.26
CA GLY A 60 -15.76 11.12 18.77
C GLY A 60 -15.93 10.91 17.25
N TRP A 61 -14.85 10.72 16.49
CA TRP A 61 -14.93 10.46 15.05
C TRP A 61 -15.81 9.25 14.71
N VAL A 62 -15.88 8.26 15.60
CA VAL A 62 -16.70 7.04 15.42
C VAL A 62 -18.21 7.33 15.39
N HIS A 63 -18.66 8.46 15.95
CA HIS A 63 -20.08 8.84 15.94
C HIS A 63 -20.50 9.59 14.68
N ARG A 64 -19.55 9.99 13.82
CA ARG A 64 -19.87 10.63 12.54
C ARG A 64 -20.56 9.61 11.62
N SER A 65 -21.50 10.03 10.78
CA SER A 65 -22.16 9.14 9.82
C SER A 65 -21.15 8.41 8.93
N ARG A 66 -20.19 9.15 8.35
CA ARG A 66 -19.09 8.62 7.56
C ARG A 66 -17.75 8.80 8.27
N SER A 67 -16.91 7.77 8.20
CA SER A 67 -15.53 7.87 8.70
C SER A 67 -14.75 8.92 7.90
N PRO A 68 -14.04 9.85 8.54
CA PRO A 68 -13.21 10.83 7.84
C PRO A 68 -12.21 10.16 6.88
N ILE A 69 -12.02 10.77 5.72
CA ILE A 69 -11.06 10.29 4.71
C ILE A 69 -9.65 10.72 5.13
N ILE A 70 -8.69 9.80 5.02
CA ILE A 70 -7.28 10.06 5.29
C ILE A 70 -6.52 9.95 3.96
N ASN A 71 -6.28 11.09 3.31
CA ASN A 71 -5.60 11.18 2.00
C ASN A 71 -4.20 11.82 2.08
N TYR A 72 -3.86 12.48 3.19
CA TYR A 72 -2.56 13.09 3.47
C TYR A 72 -2.29 13.11 4.98
N MET A 73 -1.02 13.17 5.41
CA MET A 73 -0.58 13.30 6.81
C MET A 73 0.58 14.32 6.90
N SER A 74 0.49 15.25 7.83
CA SER A 74 1.62 16.12 8.22
C SER A 74 2.61 15.37 9.10
N ASP A 75 3.79 15.94 9.33
CA ASP A 75 4.81 15.37 10.20
C ASP A 75 4.29 15.21 11.63
N THR A 76 3.57 16.21 12.15
CA THR A 76 2.88 16.15 13.45
C THR A 76 1.85 15.01 13.48
N ASP A 77 1.04 14.85 12.43
CA ASP A 77 0.06 13.74 12.38
C ASP A 77 0.76 12.39 12.43
N ILE A 78 1.90 12.24 11.74
CA ILE A 78 2.67 10.99 11.74
C ILE A 78 3.22 10.71 13.13
N GLU A 79 3.86 11.70 13.76
CA GLU A 79 4.44 11.55 15.09
C GLU A 79 3.37 11.18 16.13
N GLU A 80 2.25 11.90 16.15
CA GLU A 80 1.16 11.64 17.09
C GLU A 80 0.47 10.31 16.81
N THR A 81 0.33 9.91 15.54
CA THR A 81 -0.23 8.60 15.17
C THR A 81 0.69 7.47 15.61
N MET A 82 2.01 7.61 15.40
CA MET A 82 3.00 6.65 15.88
C MET A 82 2.93 6.54 17.41
N ARG A 83 2.85 7.68 18.11
CA ARG A 83 2.72 7.72 19.57
C ARG A 83 1.45 7.02 20.04
N ALA A 84 0.31 7.26 19.38
CA ALA A 84 -0.95 6.57 19.67
C ALA A 84 -0.87 5.05 19.46
N LEU A 85 -0.04 4.59 18.51
CA LEU A 85 0.24 3.17 18.26
C LEU A 85 1.33 2.61 19.18
N GLY A 86 1.85 3.39 20.13
CA GLY A 86 2.85 2.97 21.09
C GLY A 86 4.31 3.10 20.62
N TYR A 87 4.56 3.88 19.57
CA TYR A 87 5.90 4.11 19.01
C TYR A 87 6.29 5.58 19.16
N VAL A 88 7.46 5.85 19.76
CA VAL A 88 8.00 7.19 19.89
C VAL A 88 9.29 7.29 19.10
N GLY A 89 9.52 8.44 18.50
CA GLY A 89 10.69 8.72 17.69
C GLY A 89 11.06 10.19 17.69
N ALA A 90 12.10 10.51 16.93
CA ALA A 90 12.58 11.86 16.75
C ALA A 90 12.78 12.16 15.26
N TRP A 91 12.46 13.40 14.87
CA TRP A 91 12.79 13.93 13.56
C TRP A 91 14.27 14.29 13.50
N ASN A 92 14.91 13.85 12.43
CA ASN A 92 16.27 14.23 12.08
C ASN A 92 16.24 14.93 10.72
N ASP A 93 16.80 16.14 10.72
CA ASP A 93 17.03 16.88 9.48
C ASP A 93 18.14 16.20 8.68
N VAL A 94 17.94 16.14 7.35
CA VAL A 94 18.93 15.56 6.44
C VAL A 94 19.55 16.67 5.61
N ALA A 95 20.72 17.15 6.05
CA ALA A 95 21.44 18.24 5.42
C ALA A 95 21.73 17.96 3.93
N GLY A 96 21.53 18.98 3.08
CA GLY A 96 21.84 18.93 1.65
C GLY A 96 20.86 18.09 0.81
N CYS A 97 19.78 17.58 1.40
CA CYS A 97 18.74 16.79 0.74
C CYS A 97 19.32 15.73 -0.21
N PRO A 98 20.13 14.78 0.29
CA PRO A 98 20.79 13.78 -0.54
C PRO A 98 19.77 12.92 -1.29
N THR A 99 20.22 12.24 -2.34
CA THR A 99 19.38 11.21 -2.97
C THR A 99 19.16 10.06 -1.98
N LEU A 100 18.06 9.33 -2.14
CA LEU A 100 17.78 8.15 -1.32
C LEU A 100 18.95 7.16 -1.39
N ALA A 101 19.54 6.90 -2.56
CA ALA A 101 20.75 6.06 -2.66
C ALA A 101 21.91 6.57 -1.78
N ALA A 102 22.19 7.87 -1.83
CA ALA A 102 23.28 8.46 -1.06
C ALA A 102 22.98 8.41 0.44
N TYR A 103 21.78 8.82 0.85
CA TYR A 103 21.32 8.71 2.24
C TYR A 103 21.46 7.28 2.76
N LEU A 104 20.97 6.30 1.99
CA LEU A 104 21.04 4.89 2.36
C LEU A 104 22.50 4.42 2.51
N LYS A 105 23.42 4.82 1.61
CA LYS A 105 24.83 4.44 1.70
C LYS A 105 25.51 5.01 2.96
N HIS A 106 25.11 6.20 3.40
CA HIS A 106 25.78 6.94 4.48
C HIS A 106 25.09 6.85 5.84
N ARG A 107 23.88 6.29 5.95
CA ARG A 107 23.18 6.15 7.23
C ARG A 107 23.96 5.24 8.19
N THR A 108 24.07 5.65 9.44
CA THR A 108 24.80 4.93 10.50
C THR A 108 23.98 4.85 11.79
N GLY A 109 24.46 4.09 12.78
CA GLY A 109 23.88 4.03 14.12
C GLY A 109 22.40 3.68 14.15
N ILE A 110 21.61 4.49 14.87
CA ILE A 110 20.17 4.26 15.04
C ILE A 110 19.39 4.43 13.73
N GLN A 111 19.79 5.33 12.82
CA GLN A 111 19.14 5.50 11.52
C GLN A 111 19.34 4.27 10.61
N LYS A 112 20.41 3.50 10.84
CA LYS A 112 20.63 2.24 10.11
C LYS A 112 19.81 1.09 10.70
N SER A 113 19.79 0.95 12.02
CA SER A 113 19.22 -0.21 12.71
C SER A 113 17.72 -0.08 13.01
N HIS A 114 17.26 1.10 13.42
CA HIS A 114 15.89 1.30 13.87
C HIS A 114 14.93 1.53 12.69
N PRO A 115 13.65 1.18 12.83
CA PRO A 115 12.64 1.56 11.87
C PRO A 115 12.57 3.08 11.73
N CYS A 116 12.55 3.56 10.49
CA CYS A 116 12.49 4.97 10.15
C CYS A 116 11.41 5.23 9.10
N ILE A 117 10.73 6.37 9.21
CA ILE A 117 9.93 6.93 8.12
C ILE A 117 10.78 7.98 7.41
N VAL A 118 11.10 7.73 6.15
CA VAL A 118 11.93 8.61 5.32
C VAL A 118 11.04 9.42 4.41
N PHE A 119 11.13 10.74 4.48
CA PHE A 119 10.40 11.66 3.63
C PHE A 119 11.17 11.92 2.36
N LEU A 120 10.58 11.49 1.25
CA LEU A 120 11.01 11.85 -0.08
C LEU A 120 10.18 13.03 -0.56
N THR A 121 10.68 13.78 -1.54
CA THR A 121 10.01 14.97 -2.11
C THR A 121 8.54 14.77 -2.52
N THR A 122 8.10 13.52 -2.74
CA THR A 122 6.76 13.20 -3.26
C THR A 122 5.91 12.33 -2.33
N HIS A 123 6.52 11.66 -1.36
CA HIS A 123 5.89 10.68 -0.49
C HIS A 123 6.88 10.21 0.58
N CYS A 124 6.41 9.51 1.61
CA CYS A 124 7.28 8.85 2.58
C CYS A 124 7.31 7.33 2.39
N VAL A 125 8.35 6.71 2.93
CA VAL A 125 8.63 5.26 2.89
C VAL A 125 9.12 4.80 4.25
N ALA A 126 8.95 3.51 4.56
CA ALA A 126 9.54 2.88 5.74
C ALA A 126 10.86 2.19 5.37
N ILE A 127 11.87 2.34 6.22
CA ILE A 127 13.13 1.58 6.16
C ILE A 127 13.48 1.03 7.54
N SER A 128 14.16 -0.10 7.62
CA SER A 128 14.77 -0.59 8.85
C SER A 128 15.88 -1.59 8.51
N GLY A 129 17.10 -1.39 9.00
CA GLY A 129 18.21 -2.22 8.54
C GLY A 129 18.35 -2.13 7.03
N ASP A 130 18.41 -3.28 6.36
CA ASP A 130 18.50 -3.40 4.89
C ASP A 130 17.14 -3.69 4.25
N LEU A 131 16.04 -3.28 4.91
CA LEU A 131 14.67 -3.47 4.45
C LEU A 131 14.05 -2.15 4.01
N PHE A 132 13.22 -2.22 2.98
CA PHE A 132 12.47 -1.11 2.42
C PHE A 132 11.01 -1.50 2.22
N CYS A 133 10.09 -0.60 2.60
CA CYS A 133 8.66 -0.74 2.32
C CYS A 133 8.03 0.61 1.96
N GLY A 134 7.21 0.64 0.92
CA GLY A 134 6.57 1.86 0.46
C GLY A 134 5.41 1.61 -0.50
N PRO A 135 4.74 2.68 -0.95
CA PRO A 135 3.63 2.57 -1.89
C PRO A 135 4.07 2.09 -3.28
N ALA A 136 5.31 2.40 -3.70
CA ALA A 136 5.84 2.04 -5.02
C ALA A 136 6.04 0.53 -5.22
N ASN A 137 6.23 -0.22 -4.13
CA ASN A 137 6.31 -1.67 -4.07
C ASN A 137 5.03 -2.30 -3.49
N ASN A 138 3.89 -1.60 -3.60
CA ASN A 138 2.58 -2.06 -3.12
C ASN A 138 2.56 -2.45 -1.63
N GLY A 139 3.44 -1.88 -0.81
CA GLY A 139 3.55 -2.21 0.60
C GLY A 139 4.17 -3.58 0.89
N VAL A 140 4.83 -4.21 -0.09
CA VAL A 140 5.58 -5.46 0.11
C VAL A 140 7.01 -5.13 0.52
N MET A 141 7.47 -5.66 1.64
CA MET A 141 8.84 -5.49 2.09
C MET A 141 9.81 -6.09 1.07
N ILE A 142 10.84 -5.32 0.72
CA ILE A 142 11.90 -5.73 -0.20
C ILE A 142 13.27 -5.38 0.39
N ASP A 143 14.30 -5.99 -0.18
CA ASP A 143 15.69 -5.58 0.01
C ASP A 143 15.88 -4.10 -0.39
N ILE A 144 16.57 -3.35 0.46
CA ILE A 144 16.81 -1.92 0.28
C ILE A 144 17.63 -1.59 -0.96
N ASP A 145 18.46 -2.51 -1.45
CA ASP A 145 19.19 -2.33 -2.71
C ASP A 145 18.26 -2.31 -3.92
N ARG A 146 17.09 -2.95 -3.80
CA ARG A 146 16.02 -2.95 -4.80
C ARG A 146 15.01 -1.81 -4.61
N ALA A 147 15.24 -0.91 -3.65
CA ALA A 147 14.31 0.18 -3.35
C ALA A 147 13.99 1.01 -4.62
N PRO A 148 12.71 1.21 -4.99
CA PRO A 148 12.35 2.10 -6.08
C PRO A 148 12.66 3.56 -5.73
N GLY A 149 12.87 4.39 -6.76
CA GLY A 149 13.01 5.84 -6.55
C GLY A 149 14.31 6.27 -5.87
N ARG A 150 15.40 5.48 -5.96
CA ARG A 150 16.73 5.79 -5.38
C ARG A 150 17.30 7.18 -5.70
N ARG A 151 16.85 7.80 -6.80
CA ARG A 151 17.26 9.15 -7.22
C ARG A 151 16.47 10.29 -6.56
N LYS A 152 15.35 9.99 -5.88
CA LYS A 152 14.54 11.00 -5.18
C LYS A 152 15.29 11.58 -3.99
N ARG A 153 15.06 12.85 -3.68
CA ARG A 153 15.72 13.53 -2.55
C ARG A 153 15.05 13.16 -1.23
N VAL A 154 15.85 12.99 -0.19
CA VAL A 154 15.42 12.80 1.20
C VAL A 154 15.39 14.16 1.88
N ASN A 155 14.23 14.55 2.39
CA ASN A 155 14.03 15.86 3.02
C ASN A 155 14.02 15.78 4.56
N GLY A 156 13.70 14.61 5.12
CA GLY A 156 13.61 14.42 6.55
C GLY A 156 13.44 12.95 6.92
N VAL A 157 13.80 12.59 8.14
CA VAL A 157 13.72 11.21 8.63
C VAL A 157 13.18 11.21 10.05
N PHE A 158 12.06 10.52 10.25
CA PHE A 158 11.59 10.18 11.58
C PHE A 158 12.17 8.84 12.00
N VAL A 159 12.97 8.80 13.07
CA VAL A 159 13.60 7.59 13.60
C VAL A 159 12.85 7.14 14.84
N VAL A 160 12.33 5.92 14.85
CA VAL A 160 11.71 5.35 16.04
C VAL A 160 12.79 5.04 17.07
N THR A 161 12.64 5.52 18.31
CA THR A 161 13.66 5.44 19.37
C THR A 161 13.25 4.58 20.56
N HIS A 162 11.97 4.56 20.92
CA HIS A 162 11.46 3.65 21.96
C HIS A 162 9.96 3.32 21.79
N ARG A 163 9.49 2.39 22.61
CA ARG A 163 8.08 1.96 22.68
C ARG A 163 7.44 2.49 23.97
N ILE A 164 6.17 2.86 23.87
CA ILE A 164 5.32 3.24 24.99
C ILE A 164 4.02 2.43 24.94
N THR A 165 3.20 2.56 25.98
CA THR A 165 1.86 1.96 25.97
C THR A 165 1.02 2.60 24.87
N ALA A 166 0.50 1.76 23.96
CA ALA A 166 -0.39 2.23 22.90
C ALA A 166 -1.70 2.78 23.50
N ALA A 167 -2.23 3.83 22.88
CA ALA A 167 -3.52 4.38 23.24
C ALA A 167 -4.65 3.44 22.82
N HIS A 168 -5.80 3.57 23.49
CA HIS A 168 -7.02 2.94 23.02
C HIS A 168 -7.49 3.63 21.74
N ILE A 169 -7.44 2.91 20.61
CA ILE A 169 -7.88 3.42 19.30
C ILE A 169 -9.33 2.99 19.08
N PRO A 170 -10.29 3.92 19.15
CA PRO A 170 -11.68 3.60 18.86
C PRO A 170 -11.80 3.26 17.37
N SER A 171 -12.69 2.32 17.05
CA SER A 171 -12.93 1.86 15.68
C SER A 171 -14.44 1.71 15.45
N LYS A 172 -14.87 1.84 14.21
CA LYS A 172 -16.23 1.43 13.82
C LYS A 172 -16.22 -0.06 13.50
N ALA A 173 -17.36 -0.72 13.70
CA ALA A 173 -17.56 -2.08 13.23
C ALA A 173 -17.06 -2.19 11.77
N PRO A 174 -16.06 -3.03 11.50
CA PRO A 174 -15.31 -2.92 10.27
C PRO A 174 -16.18 -3.35 9.08
N SER A 175 -16.19 -2.54 8.03
CA SER A 175 -16.42 -3.04 6.67
C SER A 175 -15.14 -3.73 6.20
N ARG A 176 -14.69 -4.76 6.92
CA ARG A 176 -13.46 -5.48 6.60
C ARG A 176 -13.60 -6.00 5.18
N LYS A 177 -12.60 -5.75 4.33
CA LYS A 177 -12.44 -6.57 3.14
C LYS A 177 -12.32 -8.01 3.66
N LYS A 178 -13.10 -8.96 3.12
CA LYS A 178 -12.93 -10.37 3.51
C LYS A 178 -11.43 -10.69 3.40
N PRO A 179 -10.81 -11.26 4.45
CA PRO A 179 -9.39 -11.56 4.43
C PRO A 179 -9.08 -12.32 3.15
N ASP A 180 -8.14 -11.77 2.39
CA ASP A 180 -7.70 -12.39 1.17
C ASP A 180 -6.68 -13.47 1.54
N HIS A 181 -7.18 -14.66 1.83
CA HIS A 181 -6.42 -15.86 2.23
C HIS A 181 -5.46 -16.37 1.15
N ARG A 182 -5.42 -15.71 -0.01
CA ARG A 182 -4.56 -16.11 -1.11
C ARG A 182 -3.08 -15.91 -0.79
N THR A 183 -2.25 -16.87 -1.17
CA THR A 183 -0.79 -16.84 -1.01
C THR A 183 -0.18 -15.68 -1.82
N ALA A 184 1.05 -15.30 -1.51
CA ALA A 184 1.77 -14.26 -2.26
C ALA A 184 1.91 -14.62 -3.75
N GLU A 185 2.08 -15.92 -4.05
CA GLU A 185 2.14 -16.46 -5.39
C GLU A 185 0.80 -16.36 -6.12
N GLU A 186 -0.30 -16.74 -5.47
CA GLU A 186 -1.65 -16.58 -6.03
C GLU A 186 -1.97 -15.11 -6.32
N LYS A 187 -1.60 -14.19 -5.42
CA LYS A 187 -1.77 -12.74 -5.64
C LYS A 187 -0.97 -12.25 -6.85
N ARG A 188 0.26 -12.75 -7.03
CA ARG A 188 1.08 -12.43 -8.21
C ARG A 188 0.44 -12.98 -9.48
N MET A 189 -0.02 -14.23 -9.48
CA MET A 189 -0.70 -14.83 -10.62
C MET A 189 -1.98 -14.07 -11.00
N ILE A 190 -2.78 -13.63 -10.03
CA ILE A 190 -3.98 -12.83 -10.30
C ILE A 190 -3.63 -11.48 -10.91
N LYS A 191 -2.60 -10.81 -10.39
CA LYS A 191 -2.13 -9.53 -10.94
C LYS A 191 -1.61 -9.69 -12.37
N GLU A 192 -0.89 -10.78 -12.61
CA GLU A 192 -0.37 -11.13 -13.93
C GLU A 192 -1.49 -11.41 -14.92
N ARG A 193 -2.49 -12.21 -14.52
CA ARG A 193 -3.69 -12.45 -15.32
C ARG A 193 -4.48 -11.17 -15.60
N ASP A 194 -4.65 -10.29 -14.61
CA ASP A 194 -5.34 -9.00 -14.82
C ASP A 194 -4.54 -8.07 -15.76
N ARG A 195 -3.19 -8.12 -15.71
CA ARG A 195 -2.32 -7.40 -16.64
C ARG A 195 -2.50 -7.90 -18.06
N LEU A 196 -2.31 -9.20 -18.28
CA LEU A 196 -2.41 -9.83 -19.60
C LEU A 196 -3.81 -9.65 -20.20
N PHE A 197 -4.86 -9.76 -19.38
CA PHE A 197 -6.23 -9.47 -19.79
C PHE A 197 -6.38 -8.04 -20.32
N ARG A 198 -5.85 -7.04 -19.59
CA ARG A 198 -5.92 -5.63 -20.01
C ARG A 198 -5.12 -5.36 -21.28
N GLU A 199 -3.97 -6.00 -21.43
CA GLU A 199 -3.11 -5.88 -22.62
C GLU A 199 -3.82 -6.48 -23.84
N ALA A 200 -4.37 -7.68 -23.72
CA ALA A 200 -5.15 -8.33 -24.77
C ALA A 200 -6.35 -7.48 -25.21
N VAL A 201 -7.16 -6.98 -24.26
CA VAL A 201 -8.30 -6.12 -24.61
C VAL A 201 -7.84 -4.84 -25.32
N LYS A 202 -6.73 -4.23 -24.89
CA LYS A 202 -6.21 -3.03 -25.57
C LYS A 202 -5.72 -3.32 -26.98
N ALA A 203 -5.02 -4.44 -27.18
CA ALA A 203 -4.53 -4.87 -28.48
C ALA A 203 -5.68 -5.12 -29.46
N GLU A 204 -6.71 -5.84 -29.02
CA GLU A 204 -7.89 -6.17 -29.84
C GLU A 204 -8.75 -4.94 -30.18
N THR A 205 -8.88 -3.98 -29.26
CA THR A 205 -9.80 -2.85 -29.40
C THR A 205 -9.13 -1.53 -29.83
N GLY A 206 -7.80 -1.49 -29.90
CA GLY A 206 -7.03 -0.26 -30.14
C GLY A 206 -7.15 0.79 -29.01
N ALA A 207 -7.52 0.37 -27.80
CA ALA A 207 -7.79 1.27 -26.70
C ALA A 207 -6.52 1.79 -26.02
N THR A 208 -6.51 3.09 -25.68
CA THR A 208 -5.43 3.71 -24.89
C THR A 208 -5.63 3.47 -23.40
N ARG A 209 -6.88 3.47 -22.93
CA ARG A 209 -7.26 3.28 -21.53
C ARG A 209 -8.33 2.20 -21.40
N ILE A 210 -8.25 1.46 -20.30
CA ILE A 210 -9.20 0.40 -19.95
C ILE A 210 -9.61 0.52 -18.48
N MET A 211 -10.90 0.40 -18.23
CA MET A 211 -11.49 0.26 -16.91
C MET A 211 -12.17 -1.10 -16.83
N VAL A 212 -11.73 -1.92 -15.88
CA VAL A 212 -12.29 -3.25 -15.64
C VAL A 212 -12.94 -3.22 -14.26
N THR A 213 -14.24 -3.44 -14.21
CA THR A 213 -15.00 -3.59 -12.97
C THR A 213 -15.10 -5.08 -12.61
N SER A 214 -15.86 -5.42 -11.56
CA SER A 214 -16.14 -6.82 -11.24
C SER A 214 -16.93 -7.53 -12.34
N THR A 215 -17.72 -6.80 -13.11
CA THR A 215 -18.72 -7.36 -14.04
C THR A 215 -18.62 -6.84 -15.46
N GLU A 216 -17.91 -5.73 -15.69
CA GLU A 216 -17.95 -5.01 -16.96
C GLU A 216 -16.57 -4.49 -17.38
N VAL A 217 -16.42 -4.28 -18.68
CA VAL A 217 -15.21 -3.72 -19.29
C VAL A 217 -15.57 -2.48 -20.09
N PHE A 218 -14.84 -1.40 -19.86
CA PHE A 218 -14.96 -0.13 -20.58
C PHE A 218 -13.60 0.28 -21.15
N ILE A 219 -13.63 0.91 -22.31
CA ILE A 219 -12.43 1.34 -23.04
C ILE A 219 -12.51 2.81 -23.47
N ILE A 220 -11.36 3.41 -23.76
CA ILE A 220 -11.25 4.69 -24.47
C ILE A 220 -10.23 4.51 -25.60
N ARG A 221 -10.65 4.74 -26.83
CA ARG A 221 -9.78 4.79 -28.02
C ARG A 221 -9.36 6.23 -28.30
N PRO A 222 -8.32 6.46 -29.13
CA PRO A 222 -7.84 7.80 -29.42
C PRO A 222 -8.90 8.80 -29.92
N ALA A 223 -9.94 8.31 -30.61
CA ALA A 223 -11.02 9.13 -31.15
C ALA A 223 -12.24 9.27 -30.21
N ASP A 224 -12.29 8.52 -29.10
CA ASP A 224 -13.45 8.52 -28.21
C ASP A 224 -13.41 9.75 -27.28
N THR A 225 -14.56 10.41 -27.10
CA THR A 225 -14.71 11.54 -26.16
C THR A 225 -15.05 11.11 -24.73
N GLY A 226 -15.29 9.81 -24.51
CA GLY A 226 -15.71 9.24 -23.22
C GLY A 226 -15.52 7.73 -23.16
N TRP A 227 -15.95 7.12 -22.05
CA TRP A 227 -15.87 5.67 -21.87
C TRP A 227 -16.88 4.94 -22.75
N THR A 228 -16.41 4.02 -23.58
CA THR A 228 -17.25 3.12 -24.36
C THR A 228 -17.35 1.77 -23.66
N TRP A 229 -18.57 1.27 -23.50
CA TRP A 229 -18.79 -0.07 -22.97
C TRP A 229 -18.34 -1.12 -23.98
N CYS A 230 -17.44 -2.01 -23.55
CA CYS A 230 -16.88 -3.06 -24.38
C CYS A 230 -17.63 -4.40 -24.21
N GLY A 231 -18.25 -4.61 -23.05
CA GLY A 231 -19.04 -5.81 -22.76
C GLY A 231 -18.98 -6.23 -21.30
N ALA A 232 -19.74 -7.28 -20.96
CA ALA A 232 -19.61 -7.97 -19.68
C ALA A 232 -18.24 -8.65 -19.59
N ARG A 233 -17.63 -8.61 -18.40
CA ARG A 233 -16.28 -9.14 -18.17
C ARG A 233 -16.16 -10.60 -18.57
N ASP A 234 -17.13 -11.43 -18.18
CA ASP A 234 -17.08 -12.87 -18.46
C ASP A 234 -17.21 -13.15 -19.97
N SER A 235 -18.04 -12.38 -20.68
CA SER A 235 -18.15 -12.47 -22.14
C SER A 235 -16.86 -12.05 -22.84
N VAL A 236 -16.22 -10.97 -22.39
CA VAL A 236 -14.92 -10.52 -22.93
C VAL A 236 -13.83 -11.55 -22.68
N VAL A 237 -13.80 -12.16 -21.49
CA VAL A 237 -12.90 -13.29 -21.21
C VAL A 237 -13.18 -14.44 -22.15
N ASP A 238 -14.45 -14.81 -22.35
CA ASP A 238 -14.82 -15.91 -23.25
C ASP A 238 -14.37 -15.66 -24.69
N SER A 239 -14.52 -14.44 -25.20
CA SER A 239 -14.05 -14.05 -26.54
C SER A 239 -12.52 -14.03 -26.67
N LEU A 240 -11.77 -13.75 -25.60
CA LEU A 240 -10.31 -13.88 -25.62
C LEU A 240 -9.86 -15.34 -25.58
N LEU A 241 -10.61 -16.20 -24.91
CA LEU A 241 -10.27 -17.63 -24.76
C LEU A 241 -10.69 -18.45 -25.97
N LYS A 242 -11.88 -18.20 -26.51
CA LYS A 242 -12.42 -18.86 -27.69
C LYS A 242 -12.24 -17.89 -28.85
N LEU A 243 -11.34 -18.21 -29.76
CA LEU A 243 -11.16 -17.48 -31.02
C LEU A 243 -12.53 -17.25 -31.65
N GLN A 244 -13.02 -16.00 -31.61
CA GLN A 244 -14.34 -15.65 -32.12
C GLN A 244 -14.17 -14.89 -33.44
N GLU A 245 -14.92 -15.33 -34.46
CA GLU A 245 -14.86 -14.71 -35.79
C GLU A 245 -15.64 -13.38 -35.86
N HIS A 246 -16.54 -13.12 -34.90
CA HIS A 246 -17.42 -11.95 -34.92
C HIS A 246 -17.54 -11.30 -33.54
N GLY A 247 -17.14 -10.02 -33.43
CA GLY A 247 -17.17 -9.23 -32.21
C GLY A 247 -16.09 -8.15 -32.20
N TRP A 248 -16.05 -7.31 -31.16
CA TRP A 248 -14.99 -6.30 -30.96
C TRP A 248 -13.67 -6.91 -30.46
N ILE A 249 -13.70 -8.18 -30.07
CA ILE A 249 -12.60 -8.95 -29.52
C ILE A 249 -12.62 -10.29 -30.24
N GLY A 250 -11.64 -10.52 -31.12
CA GLY A 250 -11.51 -11.77 -31.87
C GLY A 250 -10.55 -12.76 -31.21
N GLY A 251 -9.67 -12.26 -30.34
CA GLY A 251 -8.65 -13.08 -29.67
C GLY A 251 -7.48 -13.45 -30.58
N ASN A 252 -7.26 -12.73 -31.68
CA ASN A 252 -6.27 -13.08 -32.68
C ASN A 252 -4.92 -12.38 -32.48
N THR A 253 -4.81 -11.51 -31.48
CA THR A 253 -3.56 -10.81 -31.14
C THR A 253 -2.59 -11.69 -30.34
N ASP A 254 -1.29 -11.38 -30.43
CA ASP A 254 -0.24 -12.03 -29.64
C ASP A 254 -0.48 -11.86 -28.13
N GLU A 255 -1.02 -10.71 -27.72
CA GLU A 255 -1.41 -10.42 -26.34
C GLU A 255 -2.59 -11.29 -25.88
N ALA A 256 -3.58 -11.53 -26.76
CA ALA A 256 -4.65 -12.48 -26.47
C ALA A 256 -4.14 -13.92 -26.36
N ALA A 257 -3.16 -14.30 -27.19
CA ALA A 257 -2.49 -15.60 -27.08
C ALA A 257 -1.71 -15.76 -25.77
N ALA A 258 -1.00 -14.71 -25.32
CA ALA A 258 -0.30 -14.71 -24.03
C ALA A 258 -1.27 -14.84 -22.84
N TYR A 259 -2.42 -14.18 -22.91
CA TYR A 259 -3.49 -14.32 -21.92
C TYR A 259 -4.09 -15.74 -21.92
N ARG A 260 -4.32 -16.36 -23.08
CA ARG A 260 -4.78 -17.75 -23.18
C ARG A 260 -3.82 -18.75 -22.57
N ALA A 261 -2.52 -18.63 -22.89
CA ALA A 261 -1.50 -19.51 -22.36
C ALA A 261 -1.46 -19.50 -20.82
N THR A 262 -1.65 -18.33 -20.19
CA THR A 262 -1.74 -18.21 -18.73
C THR A 262 -3.04 -18.74 -18.13
N MET A 263 -4.07 -18.92 -18.95
CA MET A 263 -5.36 -19.50 -18.57
C MET A 263 -5.40 -21.02 -18.80
N GLY A 264 -4.37 -21.60 -19.43
CA GLY A 264 -4.28 -23.03 -19.76
C GLY A 264 -4.99 -23.43 -21.06
N TYR A 265 -5.16 -22.48 -21.99
CA TYR A 265 -5.74 -22.66 -23.32
C TYR A 265 -4.70 -22.48 -24.42
#